data_AF-A0AAD8X024-F1
#
_entry.id   AF-A0AAD8X024-F1
#
_cell.length_a   1.000
_cell.length_b   1.000
_cell.length_c   1.000
_cell.angle_alpha   90.00
_cell.angle_beta   90.00
_cell.angle_gamma   90.00
#
_symmetry.space_group_name_H-M   'P 1'
#
loop_
_entity.id
_entity.type
_entity.pdbx_description
1 polymer ?
#
loop_
_entity_poly.entity_id
_entity_poly.type
_entity_poly.pdbx_seq_one_letter_code
_entity_poly.pdbx_strand_id
1 'polypeptide(L)'
;MALSAPLNQEEPTLPSPGKRFSNQLAAAVRSINWTYAIFWSVSTSRPGALTWKDGFYNGEIKTRKITKLTDLTADQLVLERSEQLRELYESLLSGECDHRAKRPAASLSPEDLGDAEWYYTVCMTYAFRPGQGFV
;
A
#
# COMPACT_ATOMS: atom_id res chain seq x y z
N MET A 1 8.09 52.38 2.00
CA MET A 1 6.71 51.87 1.89
C MET A 1 6.79 50.47 1.31
N ALA A 2 6.48 49.46 2.11
CA ALA A 2 6.51 48.06 1.71
C ALA A 2 5.28 47.75 0.84
N LEU A 3 5.49 47.12 -0.32
CA LEU A 3 4.42 46.53 -1.12
C LEU A 3 4.29 45.07 -0.70
N SER A 4 3.15 44.75 -0.09
CA SER A 4 2.80 43.46 0.47
C SER A 4 2.73 42.36 -0.60
N ALA A 5 3.27 41.19 -0.28
CA ALA A 5 3.10 39.96 -1.06
C ALA A 5 1.64 39.44 -0.95
N PRO A 6 1.09 38.75 -1.97
CA PRO A 6 -0.22 38.15 -1.86
C PRO A 6 -0.18 36.88 -1.00
N LEU A 7 -1.19 36.73 -0.16
CA LEU A 7 -1.47 35.60 0.70
C LEU A 7 -1.81 34.38 -0.18
N ASN A 8 -0.93 33.36 -0.19
CA ASN A 8 -1.24 32.05 -0.76
C ASN A 8 -2.41 31.44 0.03
N GLN A 9 -3.61 31.43 -0.56
CA GLN A 9 -4.68 30.56 -0.09
C GLN A 9 -4.36 29.14 -0.57
N GLU A 10 -3.96 28.29 0.36
CA GLU A 10 -3.75 26.86 0.14
C GLU A 10 -5.13 26.20 -0.08
N GLU A 11 -5.47 25.99 -1.36
CA GLU A 11 -6.64 25.21 -1.76
C GLU A 11 -6.49 23.77 -1.21
N PRO A 12 -7.54 23.15 -0.61
CA PRO A 12 -7.43 21.79 -0.13
C PRO A 12 -7.19 20.88 -1.33
N THR A 13 -5.97 20.40 -1.48
CA THR A 13 -5.55 19.59 -2.62
C THR A 13 -6.34 18.29 -2.58
N LEU A 14 -7.37 18.18 -3.41
CA LEU A 14 -8.15 16.95 -3.51
C LEU A 14 -7.19 15.80 -3.84
N PRO A 15 -7.27 14.66 -3.11
CA PRO A 15 -6.41 13.53 -3.39
C PRO A 15 -6.62 13.08 -4.84
N SER A 16 -5.54 12.73 -5.52
CA SER A 16 -5.61 12.20 -6.88
C SER A 16 -6.62 11.02 -6.94
N PRO A 17 -7.26 10.76 -8.09
CA PRO A 17 -8.30 9.73 -8.19
C PRO A 17 -7.88 8.35 -7.64
N GLY A 18 -6.60 7.99 -7.81
CA GLY A 18 -6.03 6.77 -7.21
C GLY A 18 -6.03 6.83 -5.68
N LYS A 19 -5.50 7.90 -5.08
CA LYS A 19 -5.49 8.10 -3.61
C LYS A 19 -6.91 8.14 -3.03
N ARG A 20 -7.89 8.67 -3.77
CA ARG A 20 -9.29 8.66 -3.33
C ARG A 20 -9.83 7.23 -3.16
N PHE A 21 -9.52 6.33 -4.10
CA PHE A 21 -9.97 4.93 -4.03
C PHE A 21 -9.27 4.18 -2.90
N SER A 22 -7.95 4.33 -2.74
CA SER A 22 -7.20 3.70 -1.64
C SER A 22 -7.74 4.15 -0.27
N ASN A 23 -8.07 5.43 -0.12
CA ASN A 23 -8.69 5.96 1.11
C ASN A 23 -10.09 5.36 1.38
N GLN A 24 -10.90 5.16 0.34
CA GLN A 24 -12.20 4.51 0.48
C GLN A 24 -12.05 3.04 0.89
N LEU A 25 -11.09 2.33 0.30
CA LEU A 25 -10.79 0.95 0.65
C LEU A 25 -10.33 0.83 2.10
N ALA A 26 -9.42 1.71 2.53
CA ALA A 26 -8.99 1.80 3.92
C ALA A 26 -10.17 2.05 4.88
N ALA A 27 -11.04 3.01 4.57
CA ALA A 27 -12.23 3.29 5.38
C ALA A 27 -13.16 2.07 5.48
N ALA A 28 -13.41 1.38 4.37
CA ALA A 28 -14.25 0.19 4.33
C ALA A 28 -13.67 -0.95 5.17
N VAL A 29 -12.40 -1.31 4.93
CA VAL A 29 -11.70 -2.39 5.67
C VAL A 29 -11.73 -2.14 7.16
N ARG A 30 -11.47 -0.90 7.59
CA ARG A 30 -11.47 -0.51 9.00
C ARG A 30 -12.86 -0.56 9.62
N SER A 31 -13.89 -0.13 8.89
CA SER A 31 -15.27 -0.14 9.39
C SER A 31 -15.81 -1.55 9.70
N ILE A 32 -15.31 -2.57 9.01
CA ILE A 32 -15.72 -3.98 9.16
C ILE A 32 -14.64 -4.79 9.90
N ASN A 33 -13.53 -4.14 10.28
CA ASN A 33 -12.38 -4.75 10.93
C ASN A 33 -11.81 -5.98 10.18
N TRP A 34 -11.73 -5.89 8.85
CA TRP A 34 -11.09 -6.90 8.02
C TRP A 34 -9.56 -6.81 8.11
N THR A 35 -8.87 -7.92 7.88
CA THR A 35 -7.40 -7.98 7.86
C THR A 35 -6.82 -7.31 6.63
N TYR A 36 -7.50 -7.37 5.49
CA TYR A 36 -7.09 -6.69 4.27
C TYR A 36 -8.29 -6.59 3.31
N ALA A 37 -8.16 -5.73 2.30
CA ALA A 37 -8.93 -5.82 1.07
C ALA A 37 -8.00 -5.67 -0.13
N ILE A 38 -8.36 -6.32 -1.23
CA ILE A 38 -7.58 -6.33 -2.46
C ILE A 38 -8.53 -6.08 -3.61
N PHE A 39 -8.12 -5.22 -4.53
CA PHE A 39 -8.88 -4.87 -5.70
C PHE A 39 -8.09 -5.24 -6.96
N TRP A 40 -8.69 -6.10 -7.78
CA TRP A 40 -8.21 -6.44 -9.11
C TRP A 40 -9.06 -5.74 -10.16
N SER A 41 -8.41 -5.23 -11.22
CA SER A 41 -9.11 -4.58 -12.33
C SER A 41 -8.67 -5.16 -13.67
N VAL A 42 -9.47 -4.95 -14.71
CA VAL A 42 -9.12 -5.38 -16.07
C VAL A 42 -7.81 -4.72 -16.48
N SER A 43 -6.84 -5.55 -16.84
CA SER A 43 -5.52 -5.11 -17.25
C SER A 43 -5.59 -4.40 -18.60
N THR A 44 -4.95 -3.24 -18.68
CA THR A 44 -4.79 -2.51 -19.95
C THR A 44 -3.63 -3.06 -20.78
N SER A 45 -2.65 -3.71 -20.16
CA SER A 45 -1.47 -4.29 -20.83
C SER A 45 -1.65 -5.76 -21.22
N ARG A 46 -2.56 -6.48 -20.55
CA ARG A 46 -2.89 -7.89 -20.83
C ARG A 46 -4.40 -8.07 -21.04
N PRO A 47 -4.90 -7.91 -22.27
CA PRO A 47 -6.32 -8.08 -22.57
C PRO A 47 -6.85 -9.43 -22.07
N GLY A 48 -7.99 -9.42 -21.37
CA GLY A 48 -8.61 -10.62 -20.82
C GLY A 48 -7.99 -11.13 -19.52
N ALA A 49 -7.14 -10.35 -18.85
CA ALA A 49 -6.65 -10.64 -17.50
C ALA A 49 -7.08 -9.56 -16.50
N LEU A 50 -7.39 -9.97 -15.27
CA LEU A 50 -7.53 -9.13 -14.09
C LEU A 50 -6.17 -9.11 -13.40
N THR A 51 -5.66 -7.91 -13.13
CA THR A 51 -4.39 -7.69 -12.44
C THR A 51 -4.63 -6.86 -11.19
N TRP A 52 -3.76 -7.01 -10.19
CA TRP A 52 -3.81 -6.18 -8.99
C TRP A 52 -3.81 -4.70 -9.37
N LYS A 53 -4.68 -3.94 -8.71
CA LYS A 53 -4.87 -2.51 -8.97
C LYS A 53 -4.69 -1.68 -7.72
N ASP A 54 -5.25 -2.13 -6.60
CA ASP A 54 -5.11 -1.47 -5.31
C ASP A 54 -5.37 -2.47 -4.16
N GLY A 55 -5.07 -2.07 -2.93
CA GLY A 55 -5.28 -2.88 -1.74
C GLY A 55 -5.06 -2.08 -0.46
N PHE A 56 -5.61 -2.57 0.65
CA PHE A 56 -5.29 -2.04 1.97
C PHE A 56 -5.08 -3.19 2.95
N TYR A 57 -3.96 -3.18 3.66
CA TYR A 57 -3.69 -4.10 4.76
C TYR A 57 -4.04 -3.44 6.10
N ASN A 58 -4.82 -4.14 6.92
CA ASN A 58 -5.27 -3.76 8.27
C ASN A 58 -5.04 -4.88 9.29
N GLY A 59 -4.14 -5.81 8.97
CA GLY A 59 -3.86 -6.96 9.79
C GLY A 59 -2.83 -6.70 10.88
N GLU A 60 -2.55 -7.73 11.66
CA GLU A 60 -1.52 -7.71 12.68
C GLU A 60 -0.14 -7.43 12.05
N ILE A 61 0.64 -6.57 12.70
CA ILE A 61 1.98 -6.21 12.25
C ILE A 61 2.99 -6.91 13.16
N LYS A 62 3.58 -8.01 12.67
CA LYS A 62 4.45 -8.86 13.50
C LYS A 62 5.90 -8.36 13.62
N THR A 63 6.32 -7.43 12.76
CA THR A 63 7.72 -6.99 12.73
C THR A 63 8.06 -5.99 13.82
N ARG A 64 9.13 -6.29 14.56
CA ARG A 64 9.77 -5.42 15.57
C ARG A 64 10.51 -4.20 15.00
N LYS A 65 10.43 -3.94 13.68
CA LYS A 65 11.03 -2.76 13.01
C LYS A 65 10.19 -1.47 13.17
N ILE A 66 9.12 -1.52 13.98
CA ILE A 66 8.34 -0.35 14.42
C ILE A 66 9.07 0.44 15.53
N THR A 67 10.31 0.07 15.88
CA THR A 67 11.15 0.77 16.87
C THR A 67 11.46 2.24 16.53
N LYS A 68 11.02 2.76 15.37
CA LYS A 68 11.17 4.19 15.02
C LYS A 68 9.89 5.03 15.18
N LEU A 69 8.77 4.43 15.57
CA LEU A 69 7.47 5.11 15.57
C LEU A 69 6.77 4.99 16.93
N THR A 70 7.30 5.68 17.92
CA THR A 70 6.65 5.80 19.24
C THR A 70 5.52 6.83 19.28
N ASP A 71 5.28 7.61 18.21
CA ASP A 71 4.31 8.72 18.19
C ASP A 71 3.18 8.62 17.13
N LEU A 72 3.01 7.49 16.44
CA LEU A 72 1.91 7.35 15.46
C LEU A 72 0.68 6.64 16.06
N THR A 73 -0.50 7.07 15.62
CA THR A 73 -1.75 6.38 15.96
C THR A 73 -1.81 5.00 15.30
N ALA A 74 -2.63 4.10 15.85
CA ALA A 74 -2.83 2.76 15.27
C ALA A 74 -3.21 2.81 13.78
N ASP A 75 -4.03 3.79 13.40
CA ASP A 75 -4.44 4.01 12.01
C ASP A 75 -3.29 4.41 11.10
N GLN A 76 -2.41 5.28 11.59
CA GLN A 76 -1.23 5.74 10.85
C GLN A 76 -0.21 4.60 10.69
N LEU A 77 -0.04 3.78 11.73
CA LEU A 77 0.82 2.59 11.67
C LEU A 77 0.34 1.58 10.62
N VAL A 78 -0.95 1.31 10.57
CA VAL A 78 -1.54 0.41 9.58
C VAL A 78 -1.40 0.97 8.17
N LEU A 79 -1.63 2.27 7.98
CA LEU A 79 -1.46 2.92 6.69
C LEU A 79 -0.02 2.82 6.20
N GLU A 80 0.95 3.17 7.06
CA GLU A 80 2.37 3.03 6.73
C GLU A 80 2.71 1.57 6.41
N ARG A 81 2.17 0.62 7.16
CA ARG A 81 2.41 -0.80 6.91
C ARG A 81 1.90 -1.24 5.54
N SER A 82 0.70 -0.82 5.18
CA SER A 82 0.14 -1.13 3.86
C SER A 82 1.01 -0.57 2.73
N GLU A 83 1.57 0.63 2.89
CA GLU A 83 2.52 1.21 1.94
C GLU A 83 3.86 0.45 1.91
N GLN A 84 4.43 0.08 3.06
CA GLN A 84 5.67 -0.69 3.13
C GLN A 84 5.55 -2.06 2.42
N LEU A 85 4.39 -2.73 2.54
CA LEU A 85 4.13 -3.99 1.83
C LEU A 85 4.04 -3.79 0.32
N ARG A 86 3.49 -2.64 -0.13
CA ARG A 86 3.41 -2.26 -1.54
C ARG A 86 4.79 -1.92 -2.11
N GLU A 87 5.59 -1.15 -1.39
CA GLU A 87 6.98 -0.83 -1.76
C GLU A 87 7.85 -2.09 -1.85
N LEU A 88 7.68 -3.03 -0.91
CA LEU A 88 8.35 -4.33 -0.96
C LEU A 88 7.97 -5.09 -2.24
N TYR A 89 6.68 -5.15 -2.59
CA TYR A 89 6.23 -5.75 -3.84
C TYR A 89 6.88 -5.09 -5.06
N GLU A 90 6.89 -3.76 -5.14
CA GLU A 90 7.51 -3.02 -6.24
C GLU A 90 9.02 -3.32 -6.35
N SER A 91 9.72 -3.40 -5.20
CA SER A 91 11.13 -3.77 -5.14
C SER A 91 11.39 -5.20 -5.61
N LEU A 92 10.53 -6.16 -5.22
CA LEU A 92 10.60 -7.55 -5.67
C LEU A 92 10.37 -7.66 -7.18
N LEU A 93 9.40 -6.91 -7.72
CA LEU A 93 9.10 -6.89 -9.14
C LEU A 93 10.26 -6.32 -9.97
N SER A 94 10.95 -5.30 -9.45
CA SER A 94 12.11 -4.67 -10.10
C SER A 94 13.39 -5.52 -10.01
N GLY A 95 13.41 -6.60 -9.24
CA GLY A 95 14.59 -7.44 -9.04
C GLY A 95 15.68 -6.81 -8.17
N GLU A 96 15.43 -5.65 -7.53
CA GLU A 96 16.40 -4.94 -6.67
C GLU A 96 16.45 -5.52 -5.23
N CYS A 97 16.17 -6.82 -5.09
CA CYS A 97 16.16 -7.48 -3.79
C CYS A 97 17.57 -7.56 -3.13
N ASP A 98 18.65 -7.35 -3.90
CA ASP A 98 20.04 -7.41 -3.41
C ASP A 98 20.68 -6.05 -3.09
N HIS A 99 20.05 -4.92 -3.44
CA HIS A 99 20.60 -3.59 -3.17
C HIS A 99 20.31 -3.11 -1.74
N ARG A 100 20.70 -3.92 -0.74
CA ARG A 100 20.68 -3.55 0.69
C ARG A 100 21.39 -2.21 0.98
N ALA A 101 22.32 -1.79 0.13
CA ALA A 101 23.07 -0.55 0.29
C ALA A 101 22.29 0.74 -0.10
N LYS A 102 21.19 0.63 -0.88
CA LYS A 102 20.35 1.78 -1.27
C LYS A 102 18.97 1.78 -0.63
N ARG A 103 18.62 0.70 0.08
CA ARG A 103 17.28 0.55 0.65
C ARG A 103 17.11 1.47 1.87
N PRO A 104 15.99 2.22 2.00
CA PRO A 104 15.71 2.98 3.21
C PRO A 104 15.82 2.08 4.44
N ALA A 105 16.37 2.58 5.54
CA ALA A 105 16.58 1.79 6.76
C ALA A 105 15.29 1.21 7.38
N ALA A 106 14.12 1.69 6.94
CA ALA A 106 12.79 1.19 7.32
C ALA A 106 12.21 0.12 6.38
N SER A 107 12.92 -0.24 5.30
CA SER A 107 12.43 -1.21 4.32
C SER A 107 12.26 -2.61 4.93
N LEU A 108 11.12 -3.23 4.59
CA LEU A 108 10.80 -4.60 4.96
C LEU A 108 11.62 -5.58 4.12
N SER A 109 12.06 -6.66 4.74
CA SER A 109 12.60 -7.83 4.03
C SER A 109 11.47 -8.85 3.91
N PRO A 110 11.41 -9.64 2.82
CA PRO A 110 10.38 -10.68 2.68
C PRO A 110 10.43 -11.71 3.83
N GLU A 111 11.60 -11.96 4.42
CA GLU A 111 11.79 -12.86 5.56
C GLU A 111 11.24 -12.31 6.87
N ASP A 112 11.00 -11.00 6.95
CA ASP A 112 10.47 -10.33 8.14
C ASP A 112 8.93 -10.43 8.21
N LEU A 113 8.25 -10.86 7.13
CA LEU A 113 6.79 -10.84 7.03
C LEU A 113 6.12 -12.00 7.78
N GLY A 114 5.00 -11.71 8.47
CA GLY A 114 4.10 -12.75 8.96
C GLY A 114 3.24 -13.37 7.83
N ASP A 115 2.59 -14.51 8.09
CA ASP A 115 1.81 -15.24 7.08
C ASP A 115 0.76 -14.39 6.35
N ALA A 116 0.01 -13.55 7.08
CA ALA A 116 -1.02 -12.68 6.50
C ALA A 116 -0.42 -11.57 5.62
N GLU A 117 0.71 -11.00 6.06
CA GLU A 117 1.45 -9.97 5.32
C GLU A 117 2.03 -10.56 4.04
N TRP A 118 2.64 -11.75 4.16
CA TRP A 118 3.18 -12.50 3.04
C TRP A 118 2.10 -12.84 2.03
N TYR A 119 0.96 -13.38 2.47
CA TYR A 119 -0.17 -13.69 1.61
C TYR A 119 -0.68 -12.45 0.86
N TYR A 120 -0.84 -11.32 1.57
CA TYR A 120 -1.26 -10.06 0.98
C TYR A 120 -0.28 -9.56 -0.10
N THR A 121 1.02 -9.59 0.17
CA THR A 121 2.06 -9.23 -0.81
C THR A 121 2.06 -10.18 -2.01
N VAL A 122 1.92 -11.49 -1.81
CA VAL A 122 1.84 -12.48 -2.90
C VAL A 122 0.62 -12.23 -3.79
N CYS A 123 -0.53 -11.86 -3.22
CA CYS A 123 -1.74 -11.56 -3.99
C CYS A 123 -1.55 -10.41 -5.00
N MET A 124 -0.63 -9.47 -4.75
CA MET A 124 -0.32 -8.39 -5.69
C MET A 124 0.33 -8.90 -6.98
N THR A 125 1.01 -10.05 -6.92
CA THR A 125 1.67 -10.67 -8.07
C THR A 125 0.72 -11.46 -8.97
N TYR A 126 -0.49 -11.76 -8.48
CA TYR A 126 -1.42 -12.66 -9.16
C TYR A 126 -2.16 -11.95 -10.30
N ALA A 127 -2.38 -12.70 -11.38
CA ALA A 127 -3.22 -12.30 -12.50
C ALA A 127 -4.06 -13.50 -12.95
N PHE A 128 -5.35 -13.28 -13.20
CA PHE A 128 -6.28 -14.35 -13.57
C PHE A 128 -7.23 -13.88 -14.68
N ARG A 129 -7.83 -14.83 -15.40
CA ARG A 129 -8.84 -14.51 -16.42
C ARG A 129 -10.20 -14.30 -15.76
N PRO A 130 -11.04 -13.38 -16.28
CA PRO A 130 -12.44 -13.30 -15.85
C PRO A 130 -13.12 -14.67 -15.97
N GLY A 131 -13.83 -15.10 -14.92
CA GLY A 131 -14.51 -16.40 -14.88
C GLY A 131 -13.64 -17.61 -14.52
N GLN A 132 -12.35 -17.43 -14.19
CA GLN A 132 -11.51 -18.45 -13.58
C GLN A 132 -11.16 -18.07 -12.14
N GLY A 133 -11.47 -18.96 -11.19
CA GLY A 133 -11.16 -18.78 -9.76
C GLY A 133 -12.29 -18.14 -8.94
N PHE A 134 -12.04 -17.94 -7.65
CA PHE A 134 -12.88 -17.09 -6.80
C PHE A 134 -12.40 -15.64 -6.93
N VAL A 135 -13.33 -14.73 -7.19
CA VAL A 135 -13.15 -13.28 -7.11
C VAL A 135 -14.33 -12.72 -6.35
#